data_AF-A0A7C2SAN0-F1
#
_entry.id   AF-A0A7C2SAN0-F1
#
_cell.length_a   1.000
_cell.length_b   1.000
_cell.length_c   1.000
_cell.angle_alpha   90.00
_cell.angle_beta   90.00
_cell.angle_gamma   90.00
#
_symmetry.space_group_name_H-M   'P 1'
#
loop_
_entity.id
_entity.type
_entity.pdbx_description
1 polymer ?
#
loop_
_entity_poly.entity_id
_entity_poly.type
_entity_poly.pdbx_seq_one_letter_code
_entity_poly.pdbx_strand_id
1 'polypeptide(L)' 'MMPRLYSGLLGALAPLAFARLWWKGRANPAYRERWGERLGRIPDLPARPRLWVHAVSVGETIAAAPL' A
#
# COMPACT_ATOMS: atom_id res chain seq x y z
N MET A 1 17.95 8.66 21.03
CA MET A 1 18.81 7.62 20.41
C MET A 1 17.99 6.54 19.69
N MET A 2 16.94 5.99 20.29
CA MET A 2 16.09 4.94 19.69
C MET A 2 15.44 5.23 18.32
N PRO A 3 14.93 6.43 17.99
CA PRO A 3 14.26 6.65 16.71
C PRO A 3 15.20 6.53 15.50
N ARG A 4 16.50 6.82 15.66
CA ARG A 4 17.50 6.71 14.59
C ARG A 4 17.86 5.27 14.29
N LEU A 5 18.00 4.44 15.33
CA LEU A 5 18.21 3.00 15.19
C LEU A 5 16.99 2.31 14.59
N TYR A 6 15.79 2.64 15.07
CA TYR A 6 14.53 2.12 14.52
C TYR A 6 14.37 2.49 13.04
N SER A 7 14.55 3.77 12.70
CA SER A 7 14.44 4.23 11.31
C SER A 7 15.53 3.65 10.41
N GLY A 8 16.76 3.52 10.91
CA GLY A 8 17.87 2.91 10.19
C GLY A 8 17.63 1.43 9.92
N LEU A 9 17.12 0.68 10.90
CA LEU A 9 16.77 -0.72 10.76
C LEU A 9 15.61 -0.91 9.76
N LEU A 10 14.59 -0.06 9.83
CA LEU A 10 13.49 -0.05 8.85
C LEU A 10 13.98 0.25 7.44
N GLY A 11 14.87 1.24 7.28
CA GLY A 11 15.50 1.55 6.01
C GLY A 11 16.32 0.37 5.47
N ALA A 12 17.08 -0.31 6.33
CA ALA A 12 17.86 -1.49 5.95
C ALA A 12 16.98 -2.73 5.62
N LEU A 13 15.82 -2.86 6.26
CA LEU A 13 14.85 -3.93 5.99
C LEU A 13 13.93 -3.64 4.81
N ALA A 14 13.76 -2.37 4.42
CA ALA A 14 12.96 -1.97 3.26
C ALA A 14 13.32 -2.72 1.96
N PRO A 15 14.59 -2.86 1.53
CA PRO A 15 14.93 -3.60 0.32
C PRO A 15 14.50 -5.07 0.37
N LEU A 16 14.52 -5.71 1.55
CA LEU A 16 14.04 -7.08 1.73
C LEU A 16 12.52 -7.16 1.53
N ALA A 17 11.77 -6.16 2.02
CA ALA A 17 10.33 -6.07 1.78
C ALA A 17 10.02 -5.91 0.29
N PHE A 18 10.76 -5.07 -0.43
CA PHE A 18 10.63 -4.91 -1.88
C PHE A 18 10.99 -6.18 -2.65
N ALA A 19 12.07 -6.87 -2.28
CA ALA A 19 12.45 -8.14 -2.90
C ALA A 19 11.37 -9.22 -2.71
N ARG A 20 10.77 -9.30 -1.51
CA ARG A 20 9.64 -10.21 -1.23
C ARG A 20 8.42 -9.88 -2.08
N LEU A 21 8.07 -8.60 -2.21
CA LEU A 21 6.96 -8.16 -3.05
C LEU A 21 7.22 -8.46 -4.53
N TRP A 22 8.45 -8.29 -5.01
CA TRP A 22 8.84 -8.61 -6.38
C TRP A 22 8.73 -10.11 -6.65
N TRP A 23 9.17 -10.95 -5.71
CA TRP A 23 9.02 -12.40 -5.81
C TRP A 23 7.55 -12.79 -5.91
N LYS A 24 6.68 -12.30 -5.02
CA LYS A 24 5.23 -12.56 -5.09
C LYS A 24 4.61 -12.02 -6.37
N GLY A 25 5.09 -10.89 -6.87
CA GLY A 25 4.68 -10.29 -8.14
C GLY A 25 4.99 -11.16 -9.36
N ARG A 26 5.98 -12.06 -9.31
CA ARG A 26 6.23 -13.02 -10.39
C ARG A 26 5.08 -14.01 -10.57
N ALA A 27 4.42 -14.40 -9.49
CA ALA A 27 3.28 -15.33 -9.52
C ALA A 27 1.93 -14.61 -9.71
N ASN A 28 1.84 -13.32 -9.34
CA ASN A 28 0.64 -12.50 -9.48
C ASN A 28 1.00 -11.17 -10.17
N PRO A 29 0.76 -11.01 -11.48
CA PRO A 29 1.05 -9.78 -12.22
C PRO A 29 0.38 -8.53 -11.59
N ALA A 30 -0.85 -8.69 -11.08
CA ALA A 30 -1.58 -7.64 -10.37
C ALA A 30 -0.86 -7.11 -9.12
N TYR A 31 0.05 -7.89 -8.51
CA TYR A 31 0.89 -7.42 -7.42
C TYR A 31 1.96 -6.43 -7.86
N ARG A 32 2.41 -6.47 -9.13
CA ARG A 32 3.44 -5.59 -9.70
C ARG A 32 2.84 -4.28 -10.22
N GLU A 33 1.68 -4.35 -10.86
CA GLU A 33 1.00 -3.19 -11.44
C GLU A 33 0.65 -2.13 -10.39
N ARG A 34 0.32 -2.57 -9.17
CA ARG A 34 -0.12 -1.69 -8.08
C ARG A 34 0.99 -1.23 -7.14
N TRP A 35 2.26 -1.31 -7.58
CA TRP A 35 3.40 -0.81 -6.78
C TRP A 35 3.32 0.69 -6.54
N GLY A 36 2.86 1.45 -7.54
CA GLY A 36 2.65 2.89 -7.42
C GLY A 36 1.73 3.22 -6.25
N GLU A 37 0.53 2.63 -6.25
CA GLU A 37 -0.47 2.82 -5.18
C GLU A 37 0.09 2.47 -3.79
N ARG A 38 0.82 1.36 -3.66
CA ARG A 38 1.43 0.92 -2.38
C ARG A 38 2.48 1.89 -1.84
N LEU A 39 3.16 2.60 -2.74
CA LEU A 39 4.16 3.62 -2.39
C LEU A 39 3.55 5.03 -2.28
N GLY A 40 2.22 5.14 -2.31
CA GLY A 40 1.52 6.42 -2.21
C GLY A 40 1.48 7.21 -3.51
N ARG A 41 1.90 6.64 -4.64
CA ARG A 41 1.64 7.21 -5.96
C ARG A 41 0.21 6.87 -6.36
N ILE A 42 -0.68 7.80 -6.06
CA ILE A 42 -2.06 7.80 -6.53
C ILE A 42 -2.24 8.86 -7.63
N PRO A 43 -3.11 8.62 -8.61
CA PRO A 43 -3.45 9.65 -9.60
C PRO A 43 -4.14 10.84 -8.93
N ASP A 44 -4.08 12.00 -9.59
CA ASP A 44 -4.85 13.16 -9.17
C ASP A 44 -6.34 12.83 -9.10
N LEU A 45 -6.92 13.11 -7.94
CA LEU A 45 -8.32 12.84 -7.68
C LEU A 45 -9.15 14.05 -8.16
N PRO A 46 -10.25 13.82 -8.88
CA PRO A 46 -11.11 14.91 -9.32
C PRO A 46 -11.68 15.66 -8.11
N ALA A 47 -11.77 16.99 -8.22
CA ALA A 47 -12.34 17.86 -7.19
C ALA A 47 -13.88 17.68 -7.14
N ARG A 48 -14.33 16.62 -6.46
CA ARG A 48 -15.74 16.29 -6.24
C ARG A 48 -15.97 16.03 -4.74
N PRO A 49 -17.19 16.20 -4.22
CA PRO A 49 -17.53 15.80 -2.85
C PRO A 49 -17.16 14.33 -2.62
N ARG A 50 -16.55 14.01 -1.47
CA ARG A 50 -16.07 12.67 -1.15
C ARG A 50 -16.66 12.20 0.16
N LEU A 51 -17.13 10.95 0.17
CA LEU A 51 -17.49 10.24 1.39
C LEU A 51 -16.26 9.47 1.89
N TRP A 52 -15.82 9.75 3.12
CA TRP A 52 -14.78 8.93 3.76
C TRP A 52 -15.48 7.87 4.60
N VAL A 53 -15.42 6.62 4.14
CA VAL A 53 -15.90 5.46 4.90
C VAL A 53 -14.72 4.80 5.58
N HIS A 54 -14.80 4.60 6.90
CA HIS A 54 -13.82 3.81 7.63
C HIS A 54 -14.28 2.34 7.67
N ALA A 55 -13.55 1.46 7.00
CA ALA A 55 -13.76 0.02 7.03
C ALA A 55 -12.62 -0.64 7.81
N VAL A 56 -12.95 -1.37 8.88
CA VAL A 56 -12.00 -2.08 9.76
C VAL A 56 -11.76 -3.53 9.31
N SER A 57 -12.59 -4.05 8.40
CA SER A 57 -12.51 -5.40 7.85
C SER A 57 -12.38 -5.43 6.32
N VAL A 58 -11.79 -6.53 5.81
CA VAL A 58 -11.75 -6.82 4.37
C VAL A 58 -13.17 -6.93 3.80
N GLY A 59 -14.09 -7.58 4.53
CA GLY A 59 -15.48 -7.72 4.10
C GLY A 59 -16.19 -6.37 3.98
N GLU A 60 -15.96 -5.48 4.95
CA GLU A 60 -16.48 -4.11 4.93
C GLU A 60 -15.91 -3.29 3.77
N THR A 61 -14.63 -3.45 3.47
CA THR A 61 -13.97 -2.76 2.34
C THR A 61 -14.59 -3.19 1.01
N ILE A 62 -14.86 -4.49 0.84
CA ILE A 62 -15.50 -5.03 -0.37
C ILE A 62 -16.96 -4.55 -0.47
N ALA A 63 -17.69 -4.54 0.64
CA ALA A 63 -19.08 -4.07 0.68
C ALA A 63 -19.20 -2.56 0.40
N ALA A 64 -18.18 -1.77 0.72
CA ALA A 64 -18.12 -0.33 0.46
C ALA A 64 -17.62 0.02 -0.96
N ALA A 65 -16.99 -0.91 -1.70
CA ALA A 65 -16.49 -0.66 -3.04
C ALA A 65 -17.51 -0.16 -4.09
N PRO A 66 -18.81 -0.55 -4.06
CA PRO A 66 -19.80 -0.04 -5.00
C PRO A 66 -20.49 1.28 -4.57
N LEU A 67 -20.15 1.84 -3.39
CA LEU A 67 -20.65 3.13 -2.92
C LEU A 67 -20.01 4.30 -3.68
#